data_AF-A0A418MLP5-F1
#
_entry.id   AF-A0A418MLP5-F1
#
_cell.length_a   1.000
_cell.length_b   1.000
_cell.length_c   1.000
_cell.angle_alpha   90.00
_cell.angle_beta   90.00
_cell.angle_gamma   90.00
#
_symmetry.space_group_name_H-M   'P 1'
#
loop_
_entity.id
_entity.type
_entity.pdbx_description
1 polymer ?
#
loop_
_entity_poly.entity_id
_entity_poly.type
_entity_poly.pdbx_seq_one_letter_code
_entity_poly.pdbx_strand_id
1 'polypeptide(L)'
;MNATVSLQSPIPNEWAQALQVCPQDIRDRLVSLSARTLDQIEEVRLRLGQPVQLCGNALDLFLHRDTGVTTHPEEGFTVQKEHLQKMLQMITRSSLYAVEEELRRGFVTVAGGH
;
A
#
# COMPACT_ATOMS: atom_id res chain seq x y z
N MET A 1 7.25 25.85 -30.13
CA MET A 1 8.05 24.69 -29.66
C MET A 1 7.51 24.32 -28.30
N ASN A 2 6.58 23.36 -28.25
CA ASN A 2 5.91 23.00 -26.99
C ASN A 2 6.65 21.80 -26.41
N ALA A 3 7.49 22.06 -25.42
CA ALA A 3 8.08 21.02 -24.59
C ALA A 3 7.00 20.57 -23.60
N THR A 4 6.21 19.57 -23.99
CA THR A 4 5.44 18.77 -23.04
C THR A 4 6.46 17.94 -22.25
N VAL A 5 6.84 18.42 -21.08
CA VAL A 5 7.48 17.58 -20.05
C VAL A 5 6.41 16.59 -19.63
N SER A 6 6.47 15.40 -20.22
CA SER A 6 5.82 14.23 -19.65
C SER A 6 6.52 13.96 -18.32
N LEU A 7 5.94 14.45 -17.23
CA LEU A 7 6.20 13.89 -15.90
C LEU A 7 5.73 12.43 -15.99
N GLN A 8 6.65 11.56 -16.39
CA GLN A 8 6.47 10.13 -16.33
C GLN A 8 6.30 9.83 -14.85
N SER A 9 5.05 9.74 -14.40
CA SER A 9 4.75 9.29 -13.05
C SER A 9 5.53 8.00 -12.83
N PRO A 10 6.33 7.88 -11.75
CA PRO A 10 7.14 6.68 -11.50
C PRO A 10 6.28 5.43 -11.21
N ILE A 11 4.96 5.57 -11.28
CA ILE A 11 3.96 4.64 -10.84
C ILE A 11 3.17 4.15 -12.06
N PRO A 12 3.20 2.83 -12.37
CA PRO A 12 2.38 2.25 -13.42
C PRO A 12 0.89 2.49 -13.16
N ASN A 13 0.10 2.65 -14.22
CA ASN A 13 -1.35 2.95 -14.12
C ASN A 13 -2.12 1.87 -13.33
N GLU A 14 -1.58 0.65 -13.28
CA GLU A 14 -2.11 -0.51 -12.55
C GLU A 14 -2.12 -0.29 -11.02
N TRP A 15 -1.26 0.58 -10.50
CA TRP A 15 -1.20 0.93 -9.07
C TRP A 15 -2.22 1.97 -8.65
N ALA A 16 -2.94 2.60 -9.59
CA ALA A 16 -3.85 3.70 -9.28
C ALA A 16 -4.94 3.30 -8.26
N GLN A 17 -5.49 2.09 -8.38
CA GLN A 17 -6.49 1.58 -7.45
C GLN A 17 -5.88 1.23 -6.08
N ALA A 18 -4.71 0.57 -6.07
CA ALA A 18 -3.99 0.22 -4.84
C ALA A 18 -3.61 1.47 -4.03
N LEU A 19 -3.15 2.53 -4.70
CA LEU A 19 -2.83 3.79 -4.04
C LEU A 19 -4.08 4.47 -3.51
N GLN A 20 -5.19 4.45 -4.24
CA GLN A 20 -6.47 5.05 -3.81
C GLN A 20 -6.95 4.50 -2.46
N VAL A 21 -6.74 3.21 -2.20
CA VAL A 21 -7.16 2.55 -0.96
C VAL A 21 -6.10 2.60 0.15
N CYS A 22 -4.85 2.93 -0.18
CA CYS A 22 -3.78 3.06 0.81
C CYS A 22 -3.88 4.39 1.60
N PRO A 23 -3.55 4.40 2.90
CA PRO A 23 -3.48 5.62 3.69
C PRO A 23 -2.38 6.54 3.14
N GLN A 24 -2.52 7.85 3.35
CA GLN A 24 -1.56 8.83 2.84
C GLN A 24 -0.12 8.50 3.25
N ASP A 25 0.12 8.14 4.52
CA ASP A 25 1.45 7.79 5.02
C ASP A 25 2.15 6.68 4.23
N ILE A 26 1.40 5.68 3.77
CA ILE A 26 1.97 4.56 2.99
C ILE A 26 2.10 4.98 1.53
N ARG A 27 1.12 5.72 1.00
CA ARG A 27 1.12 6.23 -0.37
C ARG A 27 2.34 7.11 -0.62
N ASP A 28 2.62 8.07 0.26
CA ASP A 28 3.74 9.00 0.09
C ASP A 28 5.09 8.27 0.05
N ARG A 29 5.22 7.21 0.85
CA ARG A 29 6.41 6.34 0.87
C ARG A 29 6.54 5.50 -0.39
N LEU A 30 5.44 4.92 -0.87
CA LEU A 30 5.43 4.16 -2.13
C LEU A 30 5.78 5.07 -3.32
N VAL A 31 5.25 6.29 -3.35
CA VAL A 31 5.56 7.29 -4.40
C VAL A 31 7.04 7.72 -4.35
N SER A 32 7.67 7.67 -3.17
CA SER A 32 9.11 7.95 -3.00
C SER A 32 10.02 6.85 -3.54
N LEU A 33 9.49 5.67 -3.86
CA LEU A 33 10.27 4.56 -4.38
C LEU A 33 10.64 4.79 -5.85
N SER A 34 11.78 4.21 -6.26
CA SER A 34 12.18 4.24 -7.66
C SER A 34 11.22 3.42 -8.53
N ALA A 35 10.99 3.83 -9.78
CA ALA A 35 10.14 3.10 -10.72
C ALA A 35 10.58 1.63 -10.89
N ARG A 36 11.89 1.36 -10.86
CA ARG A 36 12.44 -0.01 -10.90
C ARG A 36 12.03 -0.85 -9.68
N THR A 37 11.93 -0.24 -8.51
CA THR A 37 11.46 -0.92 -7.30
C THR A 37 9.98 -1.19 -7.40
N LEU A 38 9.19 -0.18 -7.80
CA LEU A 38 7.74 -0.30 -7.96
C LEU A 38 7.34 -1.38 -8.98
N ASP A 39 8.07 -1.50 -10.09
CA ASP A 39 7.86 -2.50 -11.14
C ASP A 39 8.07 -3.95 -10.64
N GLN A 40 8.90 -4.14 -9.62
CA GLN A 40 9.17 -5.46 -9.04
C GLN A 40 8.18 -5.85 -7.94
N ILE A 41 7.40 -4.89 -7.40
CA ILE A 41 6.44 -5.19 -6.34
C ILE A 41 5.17 -5.73 -7.00
N GLU A 42 4.75 -6.91 -6.57
CA GLU A 42 3.49 -7.54 -7.00
C GLU A 42 2.43 -7.48 -5.90
N GLU A 43 2.87 -7.46 -4.63
CA GLU A 43 1.99 -7.49 -3.47
C GLU A 43 2.52 -6.61 -2.33
N VAL A 44 1.64 -5.83 -1.72
CA VAL A 44 1.94 -5.06 -0.50
C VAL A 44 1.15 -5.67 0.66
N ARG A 45 1.85 -6.25 1.63
CA ARG A 45 1.24 -6.87 2.81
C ARG A 45 1.23 -5.90 3.97
N LEU A 46 0.04 -5.68 4.52
CA LEU A 46 -0.16 -4.88 5.72
C LEU A 46 -0.69 -5.78 6.84
N ARG A 47 0.06 -5.87 7.94
CA ARG A 47 -0.27 -6.72 9.09
C ARG A 47 -0.14 -5.91 10.36
N LEU A 48 -1.18 -5.93 11.20
CA LEU A 48 -1.21 -5.14 12.43
C LEU A 48 0.00 -5.45 13.32
N GLY A 49 0.72 -4.41 13.73
CA GLY A 49 1.91 -4.54 14.57
C GLY A 49 3.16 -5.06 13.84
N GLN A 50 3.10 -5.23 12.52
CA GLN A 50 4.23 -5.65 11.69
C GLN A 50 4.56 -4.56 10.65
N PRO A 51 5.82 -4.52 10.18
CA PRO A 51 6.20 -3.60 9.10
C PRO A 51 5.46 -3.94 7.80
N VAL A 52 5.19 -2.92 6.99
CA VAL A 52 4.66 -3.12 5.63
C VAL A 52 5.69 -3.89 4.81
N GLN A 53 5.30 -5.06 4.33
CA GLN A 53 6.14 -5.93 3.51
C GLN A 53 5.78 -5.76 2.05
N LEU A 54 6.80 -5.62 1.22
CA LEU A 54 6.76 -5.49 -0.22
C LEU A 54 7.25 -6.81 -0.81
N CYS A 55 6.33 -7.53 -1.43
CA CYS A 55 6.58 -8.82 -2.05
C CYS A 55 6.52 -8.69 -3.57
N GLY A 56 7.32 -9.47 -4.28
CA GLY A 56 7.20 -9.62 -5.73
C GLY A 56 8.28 -10.54 -6.28
N ASN A 57 8.63 -10.38 -7.56
CA ASN A 57 9.53 -11.29 -8.25
C ASN A 57 10.95 -11.27 -7.63
N ALA A 58 11.22 -12.23 -6.74
CA ALA A 58 12.40 -12.30 -5.87
C ALA A 58 12.60 -11.08 -4.94
N LEU A 59 11.54 -10.28 -4.73
CA LEU A 59 11.55 -9.12 -3.84
C LEU A 59 10.88 -9.50 -2.52
N ASP A 60 11.64 -9.42 -1.42
CA ASP A 60 11.13 -9.55 -0.05
C ASP A 60 11.76 -8.45 0.80
N LEU A 61 11.13 -7.27 0.79
CA LEU A 61 11.63 -6.08 1.48
C LEU A 61 10.53 -5.49 2.36
N PHE A 62 10.92 -4.58 3.24
CA PHE A 62 10.02 -3.78 4.05
C PHE A 62 10.05 -2.32 3.59
N LEU A 63 8.89 -1.67 3.66
CA LEU A 63 8.81 -0.23 3.45
C LEU A 63 9.49 0.48 4.62
N HIS A 64 10.50 1.31 4.38
CA HIS A 64 11.22 1.98 5.46
C HIS A 64 10.36 3.02 6.18
N ARG A 65 10.57 3.20 7.49
CA ARG A 65 9.84 4.15 8.36
C ARG A 65 10.02 5.63 8.02
N ASP A 66 10.97 5.97 7.14
CA ASP A 66 11.20 7.34 6.62
C ASP A 66 11.01 7.39 5.10
N THR A 67 11.97 6.90 4.30
CA THR A 67 11.85 6.80 2.83
C THR A 67 12.59 5.57 2.31
N GLY A 68 12.14 5.02 1.18
CA GLY A 68 12.80 3.87 0.55
C GLY A 68 12.35 2.51 1.10
N VAL A 69 13.20 1.51 0.89
CA VAL A 69 12.98 0.12 1.30
C VAL A 69 14.13 -0.36 2.16
N THR A 70 13.87 -1.32 3.04
CA THR A 70 14.87 -1.94 3.92
C THR A 70 14.67 -3.45 3.96
N THR A 71 15.74 -4.21 4.19
CA THR A 71 15.67 -5.65 4.50
C THR A 71 15.42 -5.90 5.99
N HIS A 72 15.49 -4.84 6.82
CA HIS A 72 15.40 -4.91 8.27
C HIS A 72 13.98 -4.60 8.75
N PRO A 73 13.25 -5.57 9.32
CA PRO A 73 11.88 -5.34 9.77
C PRO A 73 11.79 -4.27 10.88
N GLU A 74 12.83 -4.11 11.71
CA GLU A 74 12.91 -3.08 12.76
C GLU A 74 12.96 -1.64 12.25
N GLU A 75 13.43 -1.45 11.02
CA GLU A 75 13.45 -0.14 10.33
C GLU A 75 12.21 0.06 9.45
N GLY A 76 11.33 -0.93 9.39
CA GLY A 76 10.13 -0.90 8.59
C GLY A 76 9.04 0.00 9.19
N PHE A 77 8.15 0.49 8.32
CA PHE A 77 6.97 1.24 8.72
C PHE A 77 5.94 0.29 9.33
N THR A 78 5.81 0.33 10.65
CA THR A 78 4.88 -0.52 11.40
C THR A 78 3.42 -0.14 11.16
N VAL A 79 2.63 -1.11 10.72
CA VAL A 79 1.20 -0.92 10.50
C VAL A 79 0.45 -0.85 11.83
N GLN A 80 -0.02 0.35 12.15
CA GLN A 80 -0.95 0.60 13.26
C GLN A 80 -2.42 0.34 12.88
N LYS A 81 -3.28 0.20 13.89
CA LYS A 81 -4.71 -0.10 13.71
C LYS A 81 -5.41 0.99 12.92
N GLU A 82 -5.05 2.24 13.14
CA GLU A 82 -5.60 3.41 12.45
C GLU A 82 -5.35 3.36 10.93
N HIS A 83 -4.21 2.82 10.48
CA HIS A 83 -3.92 2.66 9.06
C HIS A 83 -4.88 1.67 8.41
N LEU A 84 -5.08 0.52 9.05
CA LEU A 84 -6.02 -0.50 8.58
C LEU A 84 -7.46 0.02 8.58
N GLN A 85 -7.86 0.75 9.62
CA GLN A 85 -9.18 1.37 9.70
C GLN A 85 -9.41 2.40 8.59
N LYS A 86 -8.40 3.24 8.28
CA LYS A 86 -8.47 4.20 7.17
C LYS A 86 -8.56 3.48 5.82
N MET A 87 -7.75 2.45 5.58
CA MET A 87 -7.85 1.63 4.36
C MET A 87 -9.23 1.03 4.21
N LEU A 88 -9.75 0.42 5.27
CA LEU A 88 -11.07 -0.19 5.28
C LEU A 88 -12.16 0.81 4.91
N GLN A 89 -12.14 2.01 5.50
CA GLN A 89 -13.11 3.06 5.21
C GLN A 89 -13.07 3.50 3.75
N MET A 90 -11.88 3.64 3.16
CA MET A 90 -11.71 4.02 1.76
C MET A 90 -12.21 2.92 0.81
N ILE A 91 -11.96 1.66 1.14
CA ILE A 91 -12.42 0.50 0.36
C ILE A 91 -13.94 0.34 0.44
N THR A 92 -14.52 0.50 1.64
CA THR A 92 -15.92 0.12 1.91
C THR A 92 -16.93 1.25 1.71
N ARG A 93 -16.49 2.48 1.34
CA ARG A 93 -17.34 3.67 1.05
C ARG A 93 -18.62 3.78 1.90
N SER A 94 -18.51 3.58 3.23
CA SER A 94 -19.56 3.77 4.27
C SER A 94 -20.28 2.52 4.84
N SER A 95 -19.61 1.36 5.00
CA SER A 95 -20.18 0.22 5.76
C SER A 95 -19.23 -0.33 6.84
N LEU A 96 -18.60 0.57 7.61
CA LEU A 96 -17.63 0.25 8.67
C LEU A 96 -18.12 -0.84 9.66
N TYR A 97 -19.43 -0.92 9.92
CA TYR A 97 -20.03 -1.91 10.81
C TYR A 97 -20.21 -3.31 10.19
N ALA A 98 -20.27 -3.44 8.87
CA ALA A 98 -20.41 -4.75 8.21
C ALA A 98 -19.11 -5.57 8.23
N VAL A 99 -17.97 -4.89 8.38
CA VAL A 99 -16.63 -5.47 8.21
C VAL A 99 -15.91 -5.69 9.54
N GLU A 100 -16.43 -5.17 10.67
CA GLU A 100 -15.87 -5.47 12.00
C GLU A 100 -15.92 -6.98 12.33
N GLU A 101 -16.97 -7.69 11.90
CA GLU A 101 -17.04 -9.15 12.06
C GLU A 101 -16.03 -9.91 11.19
N GLU A 102 -15.76 -9.44 9.97
CA GLU A 102 -14.79 -10.05 9.05
C GLU A 102 -13.34 -9.76 9.49
N LEU A 103 -13.06 -8.54 9.97
CA LEU A 103 -11.77 -8.17 10.55
C LEU A 103 -11.44 -9.00 11.80
N ARG A 104 -12.44 -9.36 12.61
CA ARG A 104 -12.27 -10.30 13.74
C ARG A 104 -11.85 -11.70 13.27
N ARG A 105 -12.19 -12.07 12.02
CA ARG A 105 -11.82 -13.33 11.38
C ARG A 105 -10.53 -13.26 10.55
N GLY A 106 -9.92 -12.08 10.40
CA GLY A 106 -8.59 -11.92 9.82
C GLY A 106 -8.53 -11.75 8.30
N PHE A 107 -9.65 -11.51 7.63
CA PHE A 107 -9.69 -11.22 6.19
C PHE A 107 -10.82 -10.24 5.86
N VAL A 108 -10.67 -9.49 4.77
CA VAL A 108 -11.64 -8.51 4.27
C VAL A 108 -12.01 -8.90 2.86
N THR A 109 -13.29 -9.17 2.64
CA THR A 109 -13.82 -9.43 1.31
C THR A 109 -14.27 -8.08 0.72
N VAL A 110 -13.49 -7.53 -0.21
CA VAL A 110 -13.94 -6.34 -0.95
C VAL A 110 -15.00 -6.80 -1.94
N ALA A 111 -16.23 -6.29 -1.79
CA ALA A 111 -17.29 -6.50 -2.77
C ALA A 111 -16.97 -5.71 -4.06
N GLY A 112 -16.13 -6.29 -4.91
CA GLY A 112 -15.84 -5.86 -6.27
C GLY A 112 -16.37 -6.89 -7.26
N GLY A 113 -17.69 -6.98 -7.40
CA GLY A 113 -18.34 -7.71 -8.47
C GLY A 113 -18.55 -6.83 -9.70
N HIS A 114 -17.50 -6.68 -10.52
CA HIS A 114 -17.52 -6.62 -11.98
C HIS A 114 -16.11 -6.60 -12.55
#